data_AF-A0A1E5SLZ8-F1
#
_entry.id   AF-A0A1E5SLZ8-F1
#
_cell.length_a   1.000
_cell.length_b   1.000
_cell.length_c   1.000
_cell.angle_alpha   90.00
_cell.angle_beta   90.00
_cell.angle_gamma   90.00
#
_symmetry.space_group_name_H-M   'P 1'
#
loop_
_entity.id
_entity.type
_entity.pdbx_description
1 polymer ?
#
loop_
_entity_poly.entity_id
_entity_poly.type
_entity_poly.pdbx_seq_one_letter_code
_entity_poly.pdbx_strand_id
1 'polypeptide(L)'
;MSIDSTFFERLFSYAQSQGINNVSLLSEALGYDKPEKLYRLKRDSKARPSFEVIADITNLFENLNLRWLITGIGNREIEISQSESLNMVQEPESVYLTQSQAQKKLLKEKERLINQQQETISALQEAYGQLKLRYQEGKK
;
A
#
# COMPACT_ATOMS: atom_id res chain seq x y z
N MET A 1 15.27 -7.86 -27.71
CA MET A 1 14.40 -7.18 -26.72
C MET A 1 15.28 -6.86 -25.52
N SER A 2 15.45 -5.58 -25.21
CA SER A 2 16.38 -5.10 -24.19
C SER A 2 15.93 -5.61 -22.82
N ILE A 3 16.67 -6.58 -22.26
CA ILE A 3 16.54 -6.90 -20.84
C ILE A 3 17.09 -5.70 -20.10
N ASP A 4 16.26 -5.00 -19.35
CA ASP A 4 16.67 -3.96 -18.40
C ASP A 4 17.72 -4.59 -17.46
N SER A 5 18.99 -4.38 -17.78
CA SER A 5 20.12 -5.19 -17.34
C SER A 5 20.56 -4.79 -15.94
N THR A 6 20.48 -3.48 -15.66
CA THR A 6 20.87 -2.89 -14.37
C THR A 6 19.67 -2.61 -13.48
N PHE A 7 19.94 -2.46 -12.19
CA PHE A 7 18.93 -2.01 -11.22
C PHE A 7 18.27 -0.69 -11.64
N PHE A 8 19.09 0.27 -12.11
CA PHE A 8 18.60 1.58 -12.51
C PHE A 8 17.72 1.51 -13.76
N GLU A 9 18.10 0.73 -14.77
CA GLU A 9 17.27 0.55 -15.98
C GLU A 9 15.90 -0.02 -15.64
N ARG A 10 15.84 -1.05 -14.77
CA ARG A 10 14.57 -1.62 -14.30
C ARG A 10 13.74 -0.62 -13.52
N LEU A 11 14.36 0.12 -12.61
CA LEU A 11 13.68 1.17 -11.84
C LEU A 11 13.14 2.27 -12.74
N PHE A 12 13.91 2.67 -13.77
CA PHE A 12 13.55 3.79 -14.62
C PHE A 12 12.48 3.40 -15.64
N SER A 13 12.63 2.23 -16.28
CA SER A 13 11.57 1.57 -17.04
C SER A 13 10.30 1.46 -16.19
N TYR A 14 10.47 0.96 -14.95
CA TYR A 14 9.62 1.12 -13.76
C TYR A 14 8.70 2.35 -13.79
N ALA A 15 9.37 3.43 -13.42
CA ALA A 15 8.84 4.77 -13.22
C ALA A 15 8.20 5.35 -14.51
N GLN A 16 8.76 5.06 -15.69
CA GLN A 16 8.22 5.53 -16.96
C GLN A 16 6.82 5.01 -17.24
N SER A 17 6.53 3.73 -16.94
CA SER A 17 5.16 3.23 -17.08
C SER A 17 4.18 3.85 -16.09
N GLN A 18 4.68 4.40 -14.98
CA GLN A 18 3.92 5.12 -13.97
C GLN A 18 3.84 6.63 -14.27
N GLY A 19 4.30 7.07 -15.45
CA GLY A 19 4.25 8.47 -15.90
C GLY A 19 5.46 9.34 -15.53
N ILE A 20 6.48 8.78 -14.87
CA ILE A 20 7.70 9.50 -14.47
C ILE A 20 8.76 9.35 -15.57
N ASN A 21 8.88 10.38 -16.41
CA ASN A 21 9.63 10.28 -17.67
C ASN A 21 11.11 10.66 -17.61
N ASN A 22 11.61 11.19 -16.48
CA ASN A 22 13.01 11.58 -16.34
C ASN A 22 13.52 11.41 -14.90
N VAL A 23 14.85 11.39 -14.75
CA VAL A 23 15.53 11.14 -13.46
C VAL A 23 15.26 12.25 -12.43
N SER A 24 15.08 13.49 -12.89
CA SER A 24 14.79 14.61 -11.99
C SER A 24 13.42 14.44 -11.33
N LEU A 25 12.40 14.10 -12.13
CA LEU A 25 11.05 13.82 -11.62
C LEU A 25 11.04 12.59 -10.70
N LEU A 26 11.82 11.56 -11.01
CA LEU A 26 11.95 10.40 -10.12
C LEU A 26 12.61 10.79 -8.78
N SER A 27 13.63 11.66 -8.81
CA SER A 27 14.27 12.19 -7.61
C SER A 27 13.29 12.97 -6.74
N GLU A 28 12.46 13.81 -7.36
CA GLU A 28 11.42 14.59 -6.68
C GLU A 28 10.35 13.68 -6.08
N ALA A 29 9.87 12.69 -6.84
CA ALA A 29 8.88 11.71 -6.37
C ALA A 29 9.40 10.86 -5.19
N LEU A 30 10.71 10.60 -5.13
CA LEU A 30 11.36 9.92 -4.01
C LEU A 30 11.70 10.85 -2.83
N GLY A 31 11.39 12.15 -2.93
CA GLY A 31 11.66 13.12 -1.87
C GLY A 31 13.14 13.47 -1.69
N TYR A 32 13.96 13.36 -2.75
CA TYR A 32 15.38 13.68 -2.70
C TYR A 32 15.64 15.14 -3.10
N ASP A 33 16.40 15.86 -2.28
CA ASP A 33 16.87 17.22 -2.59
C ASP A 33 17.69 17.28 -3.88
N LYS A 34 18.42 16.21 -4.20
CA LYS A 34 19.29 16.12 -5.39
C LYS A 34 19.23 14.74 -6.04
N PRO A 35 19.22 14.67 -7.38
CA PRO A 35 19.16 13.42 -8.14
C PRO A 35 20.47 12.62 -8.16
N GLU A 36 21.55 13.09 -7.52
CA GLU A 36 22.86 12.44 -7.58
C GLU A 36 22.84 10.99 -7.10
N LYS A 37 21.98 10.67 -6.11
CA LYS A 37 21.77 9.29 -5.65
C LYS A 37 21.34 8.38 -6.81
N LEU A 38 20.45 8.86 -7.67
CA LEU A 38 19.96 8.14 -8.85
C LEU A 38 20.96 8.18 -9.99
N TYR A 39 21.62 9.33 -10.23
CA TYR A 39 22.65 9.44 -11.27
C TYR A 39 23.85 8.53 -11.02
N ARG A 40 24.22 8.29 -9.75
CA ARG A 40 25.23 7.29 -9.39
C ARG A 40 24.84 5.90 -9.89
N LEU A 41 23.60 5.49 -9.65
CA LEU A 41 23.06 4.19 -10.07
C LEU A 41 22.92 4.08 -11.59
N LYS A 42 22.65 5.21 -12.27
CA LYS A 42 22.61 5.29 -13.73
C LYS A 42 23.98 5.15 -14.37
N ARG A 43 25.01 5.78 -13.79
CA ARG A 43 26.36 5.87 -14.38
C ARG A 43 27.18 4.60 -14.15
N ASP A 44 27.02 3.95 -13.00
CA ASP A 44 27.75 2.74 -12.64
C ASP A 44 26.82 1.53 -12.57
N SER A 45 26.97 0.62 -13.52
CA SER A 45 26.17 -0.61 -13.60
C SER A 45 26.41 -1.59 -12.45
N LYS A 46 27.52 -1.44 -11.72
CA LYS A 46 27.85 -2.24 -10.53
C LYS A 46 27.44 -1.54 -9.23
N ALA A 47 27.04 -0.27 -9.28
CA ALA A 47 26.62 0.44 -8.10
C ALA A 47 25.39 -0.24 -7.49
N ARG A 48 25.51 -0.58 -6.20
CA ARG A 48 24.40 -1.14 -5.44
C ARG A 48 23.55 0.01 -4.88
N PRO A 49 22.21 -0.08 -4.96
CA PRO A 49 21.36 0.82 -4.21
C PRO A 49 21.62 0.63 -2.71
N SER A 50 21.55 1.71 -1.94
CA SER A 50 21.56 1.59 -0.48
C SER A 50 20.20 1.10 0.01
N PHE A 51 20.15 0.64 1.25
CA PHE A 51 18.89 0.20 1.86
C PHE A 51 17.84 1.31 1.85
N GLU A 52 18.24 2.56 2.11
CA GLU A 52 17.34 3.71 2.10
C GLU A 52 16.71 3.90 0.71
N VAL A 53 17.52 3.82 -0.36
CA VAL A 53 17.00 3.94 -1.73
C VAL A 53 15.97 2.85 -2.02
N ILE A 54 16.20 1.63 -1.57
CA ILE A 54 15.23 0.55 -1.72
C ILE A 54 13.94 0.86 -0.96
N ALA A 55 14.05 1.29 0.29
CA ALA A 55 12.91 1.62 1.14
C ALA A 55 12.06 2.75 0.53
N ASP A 56 12.69 3.81 0.03
CA ASP A 56 12.03 4.95 -0.61
C ASP A 56 11.27 4.50 -1.86
N ILE A 57 11.88 3.63 -2.68
CA ILE A 57 11.24 3.07 -3.88
C ILE A 57 10.02 2.22 -3.51
N THR A 58 10.11 1.38 -2.47
CA THR A 58 8.98 0.55 -2.04
C THR A 58 7.84 1.36 -1.43
N ASN A 59 8.14 2.52 -0.84
CA ASN A 59 7.12 3.45 -0.36
C ASN A 59 6.43 4.20 -1.51
N LEU A 60 7.15 4.47 -2.60
CA LEU A 60 6.60 5.15 -3.78
C LEU A 60 5.76 4.22 -4.65
N PHE A 61 6.16 2.95 -4.81
CA PHE A 61 5.53 2.00 -5.72
C PHE A 61 4.96 0.78 -5.00
N GLU A 62 3.67 0.83 -4.65
CA GLU A 62 3.00 -0.20 -3.85
C GLU A 62 3.03 -1.60 -4.48
N ASN A 63 2.86 -1.69 -5.81
CA ASN A 63 2.74 -2.97 -6.51
C ASN A 63 4.06 -3.47 -7.10
N LEU A 64 5.18 -2.78 -6.88
CA LEU A 64 6.46 -3.12 -7.48
C LEU A 64 7.06 -4.37 -6.83
N ASN A 65 7.38 -5.37 -7.65
CA ASN A 65 8.06 -6.57 -7.17
C ASN A 65 9.55 -6.27 -6.92
N LEU A 66 9.92 -6.17 -5.64
CA LEU A 66 11.30 -5.89 -5.23
C LEU A 66 12.30 -6.95 -5.71
N ARG A 67 11.89 -8.22 -5.77
CA ARG A 67 12.76 -9.31 -6.27
C ARG A 67 13.09 -9.07 -7.74
N TRP A 68 12.09 -8.72 -8.55
CA TRP A 68 12.33 -8.36 -9.95
C TRP A 68 13.20 -7.12 -10.07
N LEU A 69 12.95 -6.08 -9.27
CA LEU A 69 13.77 -4.86 -9.30
C LEU A 69 15.25 -5.16 -9.00
N ILE A 70 15.53 -5.95 -7.97
CA ILE A 70 16.92 -6.24 -7.56
C ILE A 70 17.59 -7.23 -8.51
N THR A 71 16.91 -8.30 -8.88
CA THR A 71 17.53 -9.46 -9.57
C THR A 71 17.26 -9.51 -11.07
N GLY A 72 16.24 -8.81 -11.55
CA GLY A 72 15.70 -8.93 -12.91
C GLY A 72 14.87 -10.20 -13.15
N ILE A 73 14.61 -11.00 -12.11
CA ILE A 73 13.95 -12.31 -12.23
C ILE A 73 12.51 -12.23 -11.74
N GLY A 74 11.59 -12.72 -12.58
CA GLY A 74 10.15 -12.84 -12.26
C GLY A 74 9.32 -11.70 -12.84
N ASN A 75 8.08 -11.57 -12.34
CA ASN A 75 7.16 -10.55 -12.80
C ASN A 75 7.50 -9.20 -12.16
N ARG A 76 7.33 -8.15 -12.94
CA ARG A 76 7.58 -6.76 -12.56
C ARG A 76 6.67 -6.27 -11.42
N GLU A 77 5.42 -6.70 -11.46
CA GLU A 77 4.40 -6.36 -10.48
C GLU A 77 4.05 -7.60 -9.66
N ILE A 78 3.64 -7.36 -8.42
CA ILE A 78 3.11 -8.40 -7.56
C ILE A 78 1.68 -8.66 -8.03
N GLU A 79 1.46 -9.83 -8.64
CA GLU A 79 0.11 -10.30 -8.91
C GLU A 79 -0.55 -10.63 -7.59
N ILE A 80 -1.52 -9.83 -7.17
CA ILE A 80 -2.45 -10.20 -6.10
C ILE A 80 -3.39 -11.24 -6.72
N SER A 81 -2.95 -12.48 -6.80
CA SER A 81 -3.82 -13.60 -7.13
C SER A 81 -4.97 -13.56 -6.13
N GLN A 82 -6.21 -13.47 -6.61
CA GLN A 82 -7.44 -13.51 -5.82
C GLN A 82 -7.60 -14.81 -4.98
N SER A 83 -6.60 -15.70 -5.01
CA SER A 83 -6.45 -16.90 -4.20
C SER A 83 -5.99 -16.66 -2.75
N GLU A 84 -5.94 -15.43 -2.26
CA GLU A 84 -5.79 -15.17 -0.81
C GLU A 84 -7.05 -15.52 0.02
N SER A 85 -8.08 -16.09 -0.61
CA SER A 85 -9.24 -16.61 0.08
C SER A 85 -9.06 -17.99 0.74
N LEU A 86 -7.94 -18.72 0.59
CA LEU A 86 -7.87 -20.11 1.13
C LEU A 86 -6.57 -20.63 1.76
N ASN A 87 -5.49 -19.86 1.95
CA ASN A 87 -4.31 -20.39 2.65
C ASN A 87 -3.75 -19.40 3.68
N MET A 88 -4.32 -19.43 4.89
CA MET A 88 -3.70 -18.79 6.05
C MET A 88 -2.43 -19.55 6.43
N VAL A 89 -1.27 -18.98 6.11
CA VAL A 89 -0.02 -19.34 6.78
C VAL A 89 -0.15 -18.84 8.23
N GLN A 90 -0.23 -19.75 9.19
CA GLN A 90 -0.04 -19.40 10.61
C GLN A 90 1.46 -19.15 10.82
N GLU A 91 1.87 -17.90 10.68
CA GLU A 91 3.20 -17.47 11.11
C GLU A 91 3.25 -17.47 12.64
N PRO A 92 4.29 -18.06 13.28
CA PRO A 92 4.43 -18.01 14.72
C PRO A 92 4.49 -16.57 15.19
N GLU A 93 3.75 -16.28 16.26
CA GLU A 93 3.52 -14.95 16.82
C GLU A 93 4.84 -14.34 17.34
N SER A 94 5.68 -13.81 16.45
CA SER A 94 6.96 -13.19 16.77
C SER A 94 7.01 -11.74 16.29
N VAL A 95 6.53 -10.86 17.17
CA VAL A 95 7.03 -9.50 17.54
C VAL A 95 7.54 -8.54 16.45
N TYR A 96 7.07 -8.60 15.21
CA TYR A 96 7.27 -7.49 14.26
C TYR A 96 5.98 -7.18 13.51
N LEU A 97 5.06 -6.44 14.14
CA LEU A 97 4.01 -5.78 13.37
C LEU A 97 4.67 -4.69 12.52
N THR A 98 4.73 -4.90 11.21
CA THR A 98 5.03 -3.81 10.29
C THR A 98 3.92 -2.74 10.38
N GLN A 99 4.21 -1.49 10.02
CA GLN A 99 3.22 -0.41 10.06
C GLN A 99 1.95 -0.76 9.26
N SER A 100 2.12 -1.42 8.11
CA SER A 100 1.02 -1.89 7.26
C SER A 100 0.13 -2.92 7.98
N GLN A 101 0.72 -3.89 8.71
CA GLN A 101 -0.05 -4.88 9.48
C GLN A 101 -0.79 -4.24 10.68
N ALA A 102 -0.17 -3.27 11.34
CA ALA A 102 -0.82 -2.51 12.41
C ALA A 102 -2.00 -1.68 11.88
N GLN A 103 -1.83 -1.04 10.72
CA GLN A 103 -2.89 -0.30 10.03
C GLN A 103 -4.04 -1.24 9.62
N LYS A 104 -3.73 -2.44 9.10
CA LYS A 104 -4.75 -3.44 8.73
C LYS A 104 -5.55 -3.94 9.92
N LYS A 105 -4.90 -4.21 11.06
CA LYS A 105 -5.59 -4.58 12.31
C LYS A 105 -6.47 -3.44 12.82
N LEU A 106 -5.94 -2.21 12.81
CA LEU A 106 -6.69 -1.03 13.22
C LEU A 106 -7.90 -0.78 12.31
N LEU A 107 -7.76 -0.97 11.00
CA LEU A 107 -8.83 -0.81 10.03
C LEU A 107 -9.96 -1.82 10.31
N LYS A 108 -9.61 -3.09 10.53
CA LYS A 108 -10.58 -4.14 10.86
C LYS A 108 -11.36 -3.83 12.15
N GLU A 109 -10.69 -3.32 13.17
CA GLU A 109 -11.35 -2.94 14.41
C GLU A 109 -12.26 -1.72 14.22
N LYS A 110 -11.83 -0.73 13.43
CA LYS A 110 -12.66 0.44 13.09
C LYS A 110 -13.91 0.04 12.31
N GLU A 111 -13.81 -0.85 11.33
CA GLU A 111 -14.97 -1.36 10.57
C GLU A 111 -15.97 -2.06 11.49
N ARG A 112 -15.49 -2.87 12.43
CA ARG A 112 -16.35 -3.52 13.43
C ARG A 112 -17.12 -2.50 14.28
N LEU A 113 -16.42 -1.46 14.75
CA LEU A 113 -17.05 -0.40 15.55
C LEU A 113 -18.06 0.41 14.74
N ILE A 114 -17.77 0.71 13.48
CA ILE A 114 -18.70 1.41 12.58
C ILE A 114 -19.98 0.60 12.42
N ASN A 115 -19.88 -0.71 12.18
CA ASN A 115 -21.06 -1.57 12.03
C ASN A 115 -21.91 -1.59 13.32
N GLN A 116 -21.27 -1.74 14.48
CA GLN A 116 -21.96 -1.70 15.76
C GLN A 116 -22.65 -0.35 16.02
N GLN A 117 -22.00 0.76 15.66
CA GLN A 117 -22.59 2.09 15.78
C GLN A 117 -23.80 2.26 14.86
N GLN A 118 -23.73 1.76 13.63
CA GLN A 118 -24.85 1.79 12.68
C GLN A 118 -26.07 1.02 13.20
N GLU A 119 -25.86 -0.18 13.75
CA GLU A 119 -26.93 -0.97 14.38
C GLU A 119 -27.57 -0.21 15.55
N THR A 120 -26.74 0.41 16.40
CA THR A 120 -27.21 1.17 17.55
C THR A 120 -28.03 2.39 17.12
N ILE A 121 -27.57 3.12 16.09
CA ILE A 121 -28.32 4.26 15.53
C ILE A 121 -29.67 3.80 14.99
N SER A 122 -29.71 2.67 14.27
CA SER A 122 -30.97 2.13 13.73
C SER A 122 -31.96 1.81 14.86
N ALA A 123 -31.50 1.09 15.89
CA ALA A 123 -32.35 0.74 17.03
C ALA A 123 -32.88 1.98 17.78
N LEU A 124 -32.04 3.01 17.95
CA LEU A 124 -32.45 4.27 18.58
C LEU A 124 -33.46 5.05 17.72
N GLN A 125 -33.27 5.08 16.41
CA GLN A 125 -34.21 5.72 15.47
C GLN A 125 -35.58 5.03 15.48
N GLU A 126 -35.60 3.70 15.50
CA GLU A 126 -36.83 2.91 15.63
C GLU A 126 -37.54 3.20 16.96
N ALA A 127 -36.82 3.15 18.09
CA ALA A 127 -37.38 3.44 19.40
C ALA A 127 -37.97 4.86 19.48
N TYR A 128 -37.28 5.85 18.90
CA TYR A 128 -37.77 7.22 18.82
C TYR A 128 -39.04 7.33 17.97
N GLY A 129 -39.09 6.64 16.82
CA GLY A 129 -40.28 6.57 15.96
C GLY A 129 -41.49 6.02 16.70
N GLN A 130 -41.31 4.92 17.43
CA GLN A 130 -42.37 4.30 18.23
C GLN A 130 -42.87 5.22 19.35
N LEU A 131 -41.96 5.88 20.06
CA LEU A 131 -42.32 6.82 21.12
C LEU A 131 -43.10 8.02 20.58
N LYS A 132 -42.70 8.54 19.41
CA LYS A 132 -43.37 9.65 18.73
C LYS A 132 -44.80 9.29 18.33
N LEU A 133 -45.03 8.09 17.80
CA LEU A 133 -46.36 7.61 17.45
C LEU A 133 -47.27 7.53 18.69
N ARG A 134 -46.80 6.91 19.78
CA ARG A 134 -47.56 6.82 21.03
C ARG A 134 -47.93 8.19 21.62
N TYR A 135 -47.02 9.16 21.54
CA TYR A 135 -47.29 10.52 22.00
C TYR A 135 -48.37 11.23 21.18
N GLN A 136 -48.45 10.95 19.87
CA GLN A 136 -49.49 11.51 18.99
C GLN A 136 -50.85 10.85 19.22
N GLU A 137 -50.88 9.55 19.52
CA GLU A 137 -52.11 8.81 19.83
C GLU A 137 -52.73 9.22 21.18
N GLY A 138 -51.91 9.47 22.21
CA GLY A 138 -52.38 9.91 23.53
C GLY A 138 -52.88 11.36 23.61
N LYS A 139 -52.87 12.11 22.50
CA LYS A 139 -53.37 13.50 22.39
C LYS A 139 -54.74 13.61 21.71
N LYS A 140 -55.33 12.51 21.23
CA LYS A 140 -56.71 12.43 20.73
C LYS A 140 -57.66 12.00 21.82
#